data_AF-A0A7X0NTT1-F1
#
_entry.id   AF-A0A7X0NTT1-F1
#
_cell.length_a   1.000
_cell.length_b   1.000
_cell.length_c   1.000
_cell.angle_alpha   90.00
_cell.angle_beta   90.00
_cell.angle_gamma   90.00
#
_symmetry.space_group_name_H-M   'P 1'
#
loop_
_entity.id
_entity.type
_entity.pdbx_description
1 polymer ?
#
loop_
_entity_poly.entity_id
_entity_poly.type
_entity_poly.pdbx_seq_one_letter_code
_entity_poly.pdbx_strand_id
1 'polypeptide(L)'
;MSPLVLTLLLLGGLSEAAGRLLPLIARRPRTSRPQLIPLVLIGAVVEGAVFGLWPLIAWTLAGLMLTEPPPGVAAFTWTPDKAVPLLLAAILAFPLLGPLLHMLLLVAVGAGLVAPLAAATGLGWWAAAGCVAVAGLGLGLAVEVVRRLVVQVGALTGVREPAA
;
A
#
# COMPACT_ATOMS: atom_id res chain seq x y z
N MET A 1 3.71 -15.81 7.20
CA MET A 1 4.46 -14.72 6.54
C MET A 1 5.88 -14.72 7.08
N SER A 2 6.89 -14.52 6.23
CA SER A 2 8.28 -14.49 6.73
C SER A 2 8.56 -13.16 7.46
N PRO A 3 9.42 -13.16 8.49
CA PRO A 3 9.86 -11.93 9.16
C PRO A 3 10.45 -10.92 8.19
N LEU A 4 11.17 -11.39 7.17
CA LEU A 4 11.71 -10.56 6.10
C LEU A 4 10.62 -9.74 5.42
N VAL A 5 9.51 -10.37 5.00
CA VAL A 5 8.40 -9.66 4.34
C VAL A 5 7.79 -8.60 5.25
N LEU A 6 7.62 -8.91 6.54
CA LEU A 6 7.11 -7.92 7.51
C LEU A 6 8.04 -6.71 7.61
N THR A 7 9.35 -6.93 7.71
CA THR A 7 10.35 -5.86 7.75
C THR A 7 10.30 -5.00 6.48
N LEU A 8 10.13 -5.62 5.32
CA LEU A 8 10.05 -4.92 4.03
C LEU A 8 8.78 -4.08 3.90
N LEU A 9 7.63 -4.62 4.32
CA LEU A 9 6.36 -3.88 4.34
C LEU A 9 6.44 -2.69 5.30
N LEU A 10 7.03 -2.88 6.48
CA LEU A 10 7.24 -1.80 7.45
C LEU A 10 8.19 -0.73 6.91
N LEU A 11 9.27 -1.12 6.23
CA LEU A 11 10.21 -0.18 5.65
C LEU A 11 9.57 0.63 4.51
N GLY A 12 8.75 -0.01 3.68
CA GLY A 12 7.98 0.67 2.64
C GLY A 12 6.95 1.63 3.19
N GLY A 13 6.19 1.20 4.20
CA GLY A 13 5.26 2.08 4.86
C GLY A 13 5.97 3.25 5.54
N LEU A 14 7.13 3.02 6.16
CA LEU A 14 7.94 4.06 6.78
C LEU A 14 8.45 5.08 5.75
N SER A 15 8.90 4.62 4.59
CA SER A 15 9.34 5.48 3.47
C SER A 15 8.21 6.42 3.01
N GLU A 16 7.03 5.86 2.78
CA GLU A 16 5.84 6.62 2.34
C GLU A 16 5.36 7.59 3.43
N ALA A 17 5.28 7.13 4.68
CA ALA A 17 4.87 7.95 5.82
C ALA A 17 5.85 9.11 6.06
N ALA A 18 7.15 8.83 6.05
CA ALA A 18 8.20 9.83 6.21
C ALA A 18 8.10 10.86 5.08
N GLY A 19 7.96 10.42 3.84
CA GLY A 19 7.93 11.30 2.70
C GLY A 19 6.70 12.22 2.59
N ARG A 20 5.56 11.83 3.18
CA ARG A 20 4.38 12.71 3.32
C ARG A 20 4.52 13.69 4.49
N LEU A 21 5.15 13.25 5.58
CA LEU A 21 5.26 14.04 6.81
C LEU A 21 6.44 15.03 6.78
N LEU A 22 7.56 14.69 6.14
CA LEU A 22 8.76 15.54 6.08
C LEU A 22 8.49 16.93 5.51
N PRO A 23 7.77 17.09 4.38
CA PRO A 23 7.46 18.41 3.83
C PRO A 23 6.54 19.24 4.74
N LEU A 24 5.64 18.59 5.50
CA LEU A 24 4.75 19.25 6.46
C LEU A 24 5.52 19.72 7.69
N ILE A 25 6.42 18.88 8.21
CA ILE A 25 7.31 19.20 9.34
C ILE A 25 8.23 20.36 8.98
N ALA A 26 8.81 20.34 7.78
CA ALA A 26 9.67 21.42 7.28
C ALA A 26 8.94 22.78 7.22
N ARG A 27 7.61 22.76 7.01
CA ARG A 27 6.75 23.95 7.00
C ARG A 27 6.26 24.37 8.40
N ARG A 28 6.43 23.53 9.43
CA ARG A 28 5.97 23.78 10.82
C ARG A 28 7.09 23.55 11.85
N PRO A 29 8.04 24.51 11.98
CA PRO A 29 9.23 24.35 12.81
C PRO A 29 8.97 24.23 14.33
N ARG A 30 7.75 24.52 14.79
CA ARG A 30 7.34 24.40 16.21
C ARG A 30 6.82 23.00 16.60
N THR A 31 6.80 22.04 15.69
CA THR A 31 6.24 20.71 15.99
C THR A 31 7.19 19.90 16.86
N SER A 32 6.70 19.37 18.00
CA SER A 32 7.54 18.62 18.92
C SER A 32 7.89 17.23 18.37
N ARG A 33 9.17 16.84 18.41
CA ARG A 33 9.67 15.51 18.03
C ARG A 33 8.89 14.34 18.66
N PRO A 34 8.49 14.35 19.95
CA PRO A 34 7.75 13.23 20.54
C PRO A 34 6.35 13.02 19.95
N GLN A 35 5.75 14.03 19.30
CA GLN A 35 4.46 13.88 18.61
C GLN A 35 4.63 13.35 17.17
N LEU A 36 5.78 13.60 16.55
CA LEU A 36 6.05 13.18 15.16
C LEU A 36 6.36 11.69 15.05
N ILE A 37 7.11 11.15 16.01
CA ILE A 37 7.49 9.73 16.02
C ILE A 37 6.27 8.80 15.96
N PRO A 38 5.25 8.92 16.84
CA PRO A 38 4.09 8.04 16.78
C PRO A 38 3.29 8.23 15.48
N LEU A 39 3.22 9.45 14.94
CA LEU A 39 2.52 9.72 13.68
C LEU A 39 3.19 9.03 12.49
N VAL A 40 4.52 9.08 12.42
CA VAL A 40 5.32 8.38 11.40
C VAL A 40 5.16 6.86 11.54
N LEU A 41 5.20 6.33 12.76
CA LEU A 41 5.04 4.89 13.01
C LEU A 41 3.65 4.38 12.65
N ILE A 42 2.60 5.13 12.99
CA ILE A 42 1.22 4.80 12.60
C ILE A 42 1.10 4.80 11.07
N GLY A 43 1.62 5.86 10.43
CA GLY A 43 1.66 5.93 8.96
C GLY A 43 2.40 4.73 8.37
N ALA A 44 3.53 4.33 8.96
CA ALA A 44 4.30 3.19 8.49
C ALA A 44 3.54 1.87 8.56
N VAL A 45 2.80 1.64 9.65
CA VAL A 45 1.97 0.45 9.81
C VAL A 45 0.81 0.46 8.81
N VAL A 46 0.14 1.61 8.64
CA VAL A 46 -1.00 1.75 7.72
C VAL A 46 -0.55 1.50 6.27
N GLU A 47 0.49 2.21 5.81
CA GLU A 47 0.97 2.08 4.43
C GLU A 47 1.59 0.70 4.18
N GLY A 48 2.30 0.13 5.18
CA GLY A 48 2.78 -1.25 5.12
C GLY A 48 1.64 -2.26 4.99
N ALA A 49 0.53 -2.04 5.68
CA ALA A 49 -0.67 -2.86 5.56
C ALA A 49 -1.31 -2.73 4.17
N VAL A 50 -1.39 -1.52 3.61
CA VAL A 50 -1.90 -1.30 2.24
C VAL A 50 -1.06 -2.06 1.22
N PHE A 51 0.27 -1.99 1.30
CA PHE A 51 1.17 -2.75 0.44
C PHE A 51 0.98 -4.27 0.60
N GLY A 52 0.77 -4.74 1.83
CA GLY A 52 0.55 -6.16 2.11
C GLY A 52 -0.81 -6.67 1.63
N LEU A 53 -1.85 -5.84 1.71
CA LEU A 53 -3.20 -6.19 1.29
C LEU A 53 -3.34 -6.29 -0.22
N TRP A 54 -2.53 -5.57 -0.99
CA TRP A 54 -2.69 -5.53 -2.44
C TRP A 54 -2.56 -6.90 -3.13
N PRO A 55 -1.45 -7.66 -2.98
CA PRO A 55 -1.34 -8.99 -3.57
C PRO A 55 -2.36 -9.96 -2.96
N LEU A 56 -2.77 -9.76 -1.71
CA LEU A 56 -3.78 -10.60 -1.05
C LEU A 56 -5.18 -10.39 -1.65
N ILE A 57 -5.60 -9.13 -1.84
CA ILE A 57 -6.89 -8.81 -2.47
C ILE A 57 -6.88 -9.30 -3.92
N ALA A 58 -5.80 -9.06 -4.66
CA ALA A 58 -5.67 -9.56 -6.03
C ALA A 58 -5.80 -11.09 -6.11
N TRP A 59 -5.17 -11.80 -5.17
CA TRP A 59 -5.33 -13.25 -5.02
C TRP A 59 -6.78 -13.67 -4.71
N THR A 60 -7.45 -12.99 -3.78
CA THR A 60 -8.84 -13.30 -3.45
C THR A 60 -9.78 -13.06 -4.63
N LEU A 61 -9.59 -11.97 -5.37
CA LEU A 61 -10.37 -11.67 -6.58
C LEU A 61 -10.15 -12.73 -7.66
N ALA A 62 -8.90 -13.17 -7.85
CA ALA A 62 -8.59 -14.25 -8.78
C ALA A 62 -9.29 -15.56 -8.38
N GLY A 63 -9.32 -15.89 -7.09
CA GLY A 63 -10.06 -17.05 -6.58
C GLY A 63 -11.56 -17.00 -6.85
N LEU A 64 -12.17 -15.81 -6.79
CA LEU A 64 -13.59 -15.62 -7.10
C LEU A 64 -13.92 -15.79 -8.60
N MET A 65 -12.94 -15.64 -9.48
CA MET A 65 -13.13 -15.84 -10.92
C MET A 65 -13.08 -17.31 -11.35
N LEU A 66 -12.62 -18.21 -10.47
CA LEU A 66 -12.51 -19.64 -10.74
C LEU A 66 -13.85 -20.32 -10.46
N THR A 67 -14.43 -20.97 -11.47
CA THR A 67 -15.72 -21.66 -11.37
C THR A 67 -15.65 -22.99 -10.62
N GLU A 68 -14.49 -23.66 -10.69
CA GLU A 68 -14.12 -24.81 -9.85
C GLU A 68 -12.74 -24.53 -9.27
N PRO A 69 -12.44 -24.94 -8.02
CA PRO A 69 -11.08 -24.84 -7.49
C PRO A 69 -10.16 -25.74 -8.34
N PRO A 70 -9.16 -25.20 -9.06
CA PRO A 70 -8.16 -26.03 -9.70
C PRO A 70 -7.56 -27.03 -8.71
N PRO A 71 -7.32 -28.29 -9.10
CA PRO A 71 -6.54 -29.19 -8.27
C PRO A 71 -5.15 -28.57 -8.09
N GLY A 72 -4.86 -28.13 -6.86
CA GLY A 72 -3.57 -27.52 -6.52
C GLY A 72 -3.53 -25.99 -6.51
N VAL A 73 -4.64 -25.27 -6.31
CA VAL A 73 -4.57 -23.84 -5.89
C VAL A 73 -3.74 -23.76 -4.61
N ALA A 74 -2.49 -23.36 -4.75
CA ALA A 74 -1.60 -23.20 -3.62
C ALA A 74 -2.16 -22.10 -2.71
N ALA A 75 -2.19 -22.33 -1.40
CA ALA A 75 -2.54 -21.27 -0.46
C ALA A 75 -1.70 -20.01 -0.74
N PHE A 76 -2.26 -18.82 -0.54
CA PHE A 76 -1.52 -17.58 -0.75
C PHE A 76 -0.23 -17.60 0.08
N THR A 77 0.90 -17.67 -0.62
CA THR A 77 2.23 -17.71 -0.03
C THR A 77 3.01 -16.49 -0.48
N TRP A 78 3.61 -15.82 0.49
CA TRP A 78 4.54 -14.73 0.24
C TRP A 78 5.82 -15.30 -0.34
N THR A 79 6.06 -15.02 -1.62
CA THR A 79 7.27 -15.38 -2.35
C THR A 79 8.11 -14.12 -2.60
N PRO A 80 9.44 -14.26 -2.81
CA PRO A 80 10.28 -13.14 -3.22
C PRO A 80 9.71 -12.39 -4.42
N ASP A 81 9.15 -13.09 -5.40
CA ASP A 81 8.54 -12.46 -6.59
C ASP A 81 7.34 -11.54 -6.28
N LYS A 82 6.63 -11.77 -5.15
CA LYS A 82 5.57 -10.88 -4.68
C LYS A 82 6.11 -9.75 -3.81
N ALA A 83 7.22 -9.99 -3.11
CA ALA A 83 7.84 -9.02 -2.20
C ALA A 83 8.74 -8.01 -2.91
N VAL A 84 9.47 -8.43 -3.96
CA VAL A 84 10.43 -7.60 -4.71
C VAL A 84 9.77 -6.39 -5.39
N PRO A 85 8.62 -6.52 -6.08
CA PRO A 85 7.91 -5.37 -6.64
C PRO A 85 7.50 -4.38 -5.54
N LEU A 86 6.98 -4.89 -4.41
CA LEU A 86 6.58 -4.03 -3.27
C LEU A 86 7.77 -3.36 -2.59
N LEU A 87 8.94 -4.01 -2.58
CA LEU A 87 10.19 -3.49 -2.06
C LEU A 87 10.78 -2.41 -2.99
N LEU A 88 10.67 -2.60 -4.30
CA LEU A 88 11.00 -1.57 -5.28
C LEU A 88 10.05 -0.36 -5.12
N ALA A 89 8.75 -0.63 -4.88
CA ALA A 89 7.76 0.39 -4.54
C ALA A 89 8.19 1.14 -3.28
N ALA A 90 8.51 0.42 -2.20
CA ALA A 90 8.94 0.97 -0.91
C ALA A 90 10.17 1.88 -1.00
N ILE A 91 11.18 1.47 -1.77
CA ILE A 91 12.44 2.20 -1.94
C ILE A 91 12.24 3.44 -2.84
N LEU A 92 11.42 3.31 -3.88
CA LEU A 92 11.14 4.39 -4.83
C LEU A 92 9.91 5.23 -4.47
N ALA A 93 9.16 4.87 -3.43
CA ALA A 93 8.11 5.67 -2.83
C ALA A 93 8.71 6.76 -1.94
N PHE A 94 9.79 7.38 -2.40
CA PHE A 94 10.18 8.71 -1.96
C PHE A 94 9.15 9.67 -2.58
N PRO A 95 8.23 10.26 -1.81
CA PRO A 95 7.18 11.16 -2.31
C PRO A 95 7.75 12.45 -2.93
N LEU A 96 9.07 12.68 -2.81
CA LEU A 96 9.81 13.70 -3.55
C LEU A 96 9.91 13.42 -5.05
N LEU A 97 9.61 12.21 -5.53
CA LEU A 97 9.61 11.89 -6.96
C LEU A 97 8.44 12.54 -7.73
N GLY A 98 7.45 13.11 -7.02
CA GLY A 98 6.31 13.79 -7.62
C GLY A 98 5.21 12.82 -8.10
N PRO A 99 3.98 13.33 -8.36
CA PRO A 99 2.81 12.48 -8.56
C PRO A 99 2.90 11.52 -9.75
N LEU A 100 3.53 11.96 -10.85
CA LEU A 100 3.66 11.17 -12.07
C LEU A 100 4.55 9.94 -11.88
N LEU A 101 5.73 10.13 -11.29
CA LEU A 101 6.68 9.04 -11.03
C LEU A 101 6.10 8.04 -10.03
N HIS A 102 5.36 8.51 -9.01
CA HIS A 102 4.68 7.62 -8.08
C HIS A 102 3.61 6.76 -8.77
N MET A 103 2.85 7.34 -9.71
CA MET A 103 1.88 6.57 -10.49
C MET A 103 2.56 5.56 -11.43
N LEU A 104 3.63 5.95 -12.13
CA LEU A 104 4.40 5.03 -12.98
C LEU A 104 4.99 3.87 -12.18
N LEU A 105 5.49 4.15 -10.98
CA LEU A 105 5.99 3.14 -10.05
C LEU A 105 4.87 2.16 -9.67
N LEU A 106 3.71 2.67 -9.27
CA LEU A 106 2.57 1.85 -8.89
C LEU A 106 2.15 0.92 -10.04
N VAL A 107 2.13 1.43 -11.27
CA VAL A 107 1.83 0.64 -12.48
C VAL A 107 2.90 -0.44 -12.70
N ALA A 108 4.19 -0.10 -12.60
CA ALA A 108 5.27 -1.07 -12.77
C ALA A 108 5.22 -2.19 -11.72
N VAL A 109 4.90 -1.84 -10.47
CA VAL A 109 4.74 -2.79 -9.36
C VAL A 109 3.53 -3.69 -9.60
N GLY A 110 2.40 -3.12 -9.99
CA GLY A 110 1.20 -3.87 -10.37
C GLY A 110 1.50 -4.85 -11.51
N ALA A 111 2.19 -4.40 -12.57
CA ALA A 111 2.60 -5.26 -13.68
C ALA A 111 3.49 -6.44 -13.21
N GLY A 112 4.40 -6.18 -12.27
CA GLY A 112 5.24 -7.21 -11.64
C GLY A 112 4.46 -8.28 -10.85
N LEU A 113 3.25 -7.96 -10.37
CA LEU A 113 2.38 -8.92 -9.66
C LEU A 113 1.55 -9.81 -10.58
N VAL A 114 1.36 -9.42 -11.85
CA VAL A 114 0.46 -10.14 -12.79
C VAL A 114 0.96 -11.54 -13.10
N ALA A 115 2.23 -11.70 -13.48
CA ALA A 115 2.76 -13.00 -13.86
C ALA A 115 2.79 -14.00 -12.68
N PRO A 116 3.26 -13.63 -11.47
CA PRO A 116 3.17 -14.50 -10.30
C PRO A 116 1.72 -14.88 -9.94
N LEU A 117 0.77 -13.96 -10.10
CA LEU A 117 -0.65 -14.23 -9.83
C LEU A 117 -1.22 -15.21 -10.85
N ALA A 118 -0.97 -14.99 -12.15
CA ALA A 118 -1.40 -15.88 -13.23
C ALA A 118 -0.85 -17.30 -13.05
N ALA A 119 0.45 -17.42 -12.76
CA ALA A 119 1.10 -18.72 -12.55
C ALA A 119 0.51 -19.48 -11.35
N ALA A 120 0.21 -18.77 -10.26
CA ALA A 120 -0.27 -19.40 -9.03
C ALA A 120 -1.78 -19.70 -9.04
N THR A 121 -2.57 -19.05 -9.90
CA THR A 121 -4.03 -19.25 -9.99
C THR A 121 -4.47 -20.01 -11.24
N GLY A 122 -3.58 -20.17 -12.23
CA GLY A 122 -3.91 -20.73 -13.54
C GLY A 122 -4.71 -19.78 -14.44
N LEU A 123 -4.94 -18.53 -14.01
CA LEU A 123 -5.66 -17.54 -14.81
C LEU A 123 -4.83 -17.07 -16.01
N GLY A 124 -5.54 -16.69 -17.08
CA GLY A 124 -4.94 -15.96 -18.19
C GLY A 124 -4.40 -14.60 -17.74
N TRP A 125 -3.34 -14.12 -18.42
CA TRP A 125 -2.63 -12.89 -18.06
C TRP A 125 -3.56 -11.67 -17.90
N TRP A 126 -4.53 -11.49 -18.81
CA TRP A 126 -5.49 -10.39 -18.76
C TRP A 126 -6.42 -10.44 -17.54
N ALA A 127 -6.87 -11.63 -17.14
CA ALA A 127 -7.71 -11.80 -15.96
C ALA A 127 -6.92 -11.51 -14.68
N ALA A 128 -5.68 -12.00 -14.60
CA ALA A 128 -4.78 -11.69 -13.49
C ALA A 128 -4.47 -10.18 -13.42
N ALA A 129 -4.21 -9.53 -14.57
CA ALA A 129 -4.00 -8.08 -14.64
C ALA A 129 -5.23 -7.30 -14.15
N GLY A 130 -6.43 -7.73 -14.55
CA GLY A 130 -7.69 -7.17 -14.06
C GLY A 130 -7.82 -7.27 -12.54
N CYS A 131 -7.51 -8.44 -11.95
CA CYS A 131 -7.55 -8.65 -10.51
C CYS A 131 -6.57 -7.72 -9.76
N VAL A 132 -5.33 -7.60 -10.27
CA VAL A 132 -4.32 -6.70 -9.68
C VAL A 132 -4.76 -5.23 -9.79
N ALA A 133 -5.31 -4.82 -10.93
CA ALA A 133 -5.78 -3.45 -11.14
C ALA A 133 -6.96 -3.09 -10.24
N VAL A 134 -7.98 -3.97 -10.17
CA VAL A 134 -9.16 -3.77 -9.30
C VAL A 134 -8.75 -3.73 -7.83
N ALA A 135 -7.85 -4.62 -7.40
CA ALA A 135 -7.31 -4.60 -6.03
C ALA A 135 -6.59 -3.28 -5.72
N GLY A 136 -5.74 -2.80 -6.62
CA GLY A 136 -4.99 -1.56 -6.45
C GLY A 136 -5.88 -0.33 -6.40
N LEU A 137 -6.84 -0.22 -7.33
CA LEU A 137 -7.83 0.85 -7.36
C LEU A 137 -8.72 0.82 -6.12
N GLY A 138 -9.20 -0.36 -5.72
CA GLY A 138 -10.03 -0.54 -4.53
C GLY A 138 -9.32 -0.09 -3.25
N LEU A 139 -8.04 -0.45 -3.08
CA LEU A 139 -7.24 0.01 -1.95
C LEU A 139 -7.01 1.53 -1.99
N GLY A 140 -6.68 2.09 -3.15
CA GLY A 140 -6.49 3.54 -3.30
C GLY A 140 -7.76 4.32 -2.93
N LEU A 141 -8.92 3.86 -3.39
CA LEU A 141 -10.21 4.44 -3.03
C LEU A 141 -10.52 4.29 -1.54
N ALA A 142 -10.28 3.12 -0.95
CA ALA A 142 -10.50 2.90 0.47
C ALA A 142 -9.65 3.84 1.34
N VAL A 143 -8.36 3.99 1.01
CA VAL A 143 -7.46 4.93 1.72
C VAL A 143 -7.94 6.37 1.57
N GLU A 144 -8.40 6.77 0.39
CA GLU A 144 -8.92 8.12 0.16
C GLU A 144 -10.24 8.37 0.91
N VAL A 145 -11.13 7.39 0.97
CA VAL A 145 -12.36 7.46 1.77
C VAL A 145 -12.01 7.63 3.25
N VAL A 146 -11.10 6.81 3.80
CA VAL A 146 -10.64 6.94 5.19
C VAL A 146 -10.03 8.32 5.43
N ARG A 147 -9.19 8.82 4.51
CA ARG A 147 -8.61 10.17 4.61
C ARG A 147 -9.68 11.24 4.71
N ARG A 148 -10.69 11.21 3.82
CA ARG A 148 -11.79 12.17 3.83
C ARG A 148 -12.61 12.07 5.10
N LEU A 149 -12.89 10.86 5.57
CA LEU A 149 -13.60 10.64 6.82
C LEU A 149 -12.83 11.18 8.02
N VAL A 150 -11.51 10.96 8.11
CA VAL A 150 -10.67 11.51 9.18
C VAL A 150 -10.70 13.03 9.17
N VAL A 151 -10.59 13.67 8.00
CA VAL A 151 -10.70 15.13 7.86
C VAL A 151 -12.07 15.64 8.28
N GLN A 152 -13.14 14.96 7.84
CA GLN A 152 -14.51 15.31 8.19
C GLN A 152 -14.78 15.17 9.70
N VAL A 153 -14.36 14.05 10.31
CA VAL A 153 -14.50 13.81 11.76
C VAL A 153 -13.67 14.81 12.56
N GLY A 154 -12.45 15.14 12.11
CA GLY A 154 -11.63 16.18 12.74
C GLY A 154 -12.28 17.57 12.68
N ALA A 155 -12.95 17.89 11.59
CA ALA A 155 -13.72 19.13 11.46
C ALA A 155 -14.97 19.15 12.37
N LEU A 156 -15.66 18.01 12.50
CA LEU A 156 -16.87 17.87 13.32
C LEU A 156 -16.58 17.87 14.83
N THR A 157 -15.46 17.27 15.25
CA THR A 157 -15.06 17.18 16.66
C THR A 157 -14.42 18.47 17.19
N GLY A 158 -14.26 19.49 16.35
CA GLY A 158 -13.88 20.83 16.79
C GLY A 158 -12.52 20.88 17.50
N VAL A 159 -11.55 20.05 17.09
CA VAL A 159 -10.14 20.23 17.49
C VAL A 159 -9.60 21.49 16.81
N ARG A 160 -10.10 22.64 17.28
CA ARG A 160 -9.44 23.93 17.09
C ARG A 160 -8.15 23.84 17.88
N GLU A 161 -7.01 23.89 17.20
CA GLU A 161 -5.78 24.33 17.84
C GLU A 161 -6.13 25.63 18.62
N PRO A 162 -5.80 25.74 19.91
CA PRO A 162 -5.91 27.01 20.59
C PRO A 162 -5.05 28.01 19.82
N ALA A 163 -5.68 29.03 19.28
CA ALA A 163 -5.00 30.14 18.63
C ALA A 163 -3.99 30.71 19.63
N ALA A 164 -2.71 30.67 19.26
CA ALA A 164 -1.62 31.34 19.95
C ALA A 164 -1.16 32.53 19.09
#